data_AF-A0A8J4Y6U9-F1
#
_entry.id   AF-A0A8J4Y6U9-F1
#
_cell.length_a   1.000
_cell.length_b   1.000
_cell.length_c   1.000
_cell.angle_alpha   90.00
_cell.angle_beta   90.00
_cell.angle_gamma   90.00
#
_symmetry.space_group_name_H-M   'P 1'
#
loop_
_entity.id
_entity.type
_entity.pdbx_description
1 polymer ?
#
loop_
_entity_poly.entity_id
_entity_poly.type
_entity_poly.pdbx_seq_one_letter_code
_entity_poly.pdbx_strand_id
1 'polypeptide(L)'
;MTRPKYSDADGLLNLPRDDFTAPGGWIFQGNWFIDPDPSLMFAADAGRHLFKEEVYEQQGRLPGSTWVHPPKTWTDAHNDPATSRDEIGLPDGWEWRDLWEARYPTGQR
;
A
#
# COMPACT_ATOMS: atom_id res chain seq x y z
N MET A 1 -8.75 13.33 -10.81
CA MET A 1 -8.57 12.96 -12.23
C MET A 1 -8.89 11.48 -12.33
N THR A 2 -9.93 11.07 -13.04
CA THR A 2 -10.34 9.65 -13.14
C THR A 2 -9.55 8.97 -14.25
N ARG A 3 -8.90 7.84 -13.95
CA ARG A 3 -8.15 7.05 -14.93
C ARG A 3 -9.08 6.58 -16.06
N PRO A 4 -8.65 6.63 -17.34
CA PRO A 4 -9.42 6.11 -18.45
C PRO A 4 -9.64 4.59 -18.35
N LYS A 5 -10.69 4.07 -18.99
CA LYS A 5 -11.02 2.64 -18.99
C LYS A 5 -9.97 1.77 -19.71
N TYR A 6 -9.32 2.32 -20.72
CA TYR A 6 -8.19 1.71 -21.42
C TYR A 6 -7.08 2.74 -21.51
N SER A 7 -5.88 2.37 -21.08
CA SER A 7 -4.76 3.30 -21.02
C SER A 7 -3.45 2.63 -21.36
N ASP A 8 -2.39 3.42 -21.46
CA ASP A 8 -1.02 2.93 -21.36
C ASP A 8 -0.72 2.35 -19.97
N ALA A 9 0.49 1.77 -19.84
CA ALA A 9 0.96 1.12 -18.62
C ALA A 9 1.00 2.08 -17.41
N ASP A 10 1.23 3.37 -17.66
CA ASP A 10 1.28 4.41 -16.63
C ASP A 10 -0.11 4.94 -16.24
N GLY A 11 -1.15 4.61 -17.00
CA GLY A 11 -2.52 5.04 -16.71
C GLY A 11 -2.84 6.48 -17.13
N LEU A 12 -1.97 7.11 -17.92
CA LEU A 12 -2.03 8.54 -18.23
C LEU A 12 -2.65 8.81 -19.61
N LEU A 13 -2.35 7.96 -20.59
CA LEU A 13 -2.83 8.13 -21.96
C LEU A 13 -4.07 7.27 -22.20
N ASN A 14 -5.20 7.87 -22.60
CA ASN A 14 -6.39 7.11 -23.00
C ASN A 14 -6.13 6.41 -24.34
N LEU A 15 -6.23 5.09 -24.36
CA LEU A 15 -5.95 4.24 -25.51
C LEU A 15 -7.12 3.27 -25.74
N PRO A 16 -8.21 3.70 -26.38
CA PRO A 16 -9.35 2.83 -26.68
C PRO A 16 -8.92 1.57 -27.42
N ARG A 17 -9.41 0.42 -26.96
CA ARG A 17 -9.11 -0.89 -27.56
C ARG A 17 -9.39 -0.95 -29.06
N ASP A 18 -10.43 -0.26 -29.51
CA ASP A 18 -10.90 -0.30 -30.90
C ASP A 18 -10.01 0.55 -31.85
N ASP A 19 -9.10 1.36 -31.31
CA ASP A 19 -8.13 2.14 -32.10
C ASP A 19 -6.93 1.28 -32.54
N PHE A 20 -6.77 0.08 -31.97
CA PHE A 20 -5.68 -0.84 -32.31
C PHE A 20 -6.08 -1.79 -33.43
N THR A 21 -5.62 -1.48 -34.64
CA THR A 21 -5.73 -2.37 -35.81
C THR A 21 -4.38 -2.98 -36.16
N ALA A 22 -4.37 -4.23 -36.60
CA ALA A 22 -3.13 -4.87 -37.04
C ALA A 22 -2.54 -4.11 -38.25
N PRO A 23 -1.21 -3.86 -38.28
CA PRO A 23 -0.55 -3.28 -39.45
C PRO A 23 -0.77 -4.13 -40.71
N GLY A 24 -0.61 -3.52 -41.89
CA GLY A 24 -0.78 -4.23 -43.16
C GLY A 24 0.08 -5.50 -43.24
N GLY A 25 -0.56 -6.63 -43.53
CA GLY A 25 0.09 -7.95 -43.59
C GLY A 25 0.24 -8.68 -42.26
N TRP A 26 -0.15 -8.07 -41.13
CA TRP A 26 -0.15 -8.69 -39.80
C TRP A 26 -1.56 -9.08 -39.37
N ILE A 27 -1.63 -10.09 -38.50
CA ILE A 27 -2.84 -10.46 -37.77
C ILE A 27 -2.49 -10.56 -36.29
N PHE A 28 -3.39 -10.09 -35.42
CA PHE A 28 -3.23 -10.33 -34.00
C PHE A 28 -3.44 -11.82 -33.70
N GLN A 29 -2.63 -12.36 -32.80
CA GLN A 29 -2.82 -13.72 -32.32
C GLN A 29 -3.87 -13.70 -31.22
N GLY A 30 -5.11 -14.00 -31.61
CA GLY A 30 -6.25 -14.08 -30.69
C GLY A 30 -6.92 -12.73 -30.44
N ASN A 31 -7.89 -12.77 -29.53
CA ASN A 31 -8.63 -11.59 -29.09
C ASN A 31 -7.92 -10.93 -27.91
N TRP A 32 -8.29 -9.68 -27.65
CA TRP A 32 -7.96 -9.01 -26.39
C TRP A 32 -8.37 -9.86 -25.19
N PHE A 33 -7.43 -10.05 -24.25
CA PHE A 33 -7.66 -10.71 -22.98
C PHE A 33 -7.12 -9.84 -21.84
N ILE A 34 -7.59 -10.10 -20.62
CA ILE A 34 -7.03 -9.48 -19.42
C ILE A 34 -5.90 -10.38 -18.97
N ASP A 35 -4.68 -9.83 -18.94
CA ASP A 35 -3.55 -10.55 -18.38
C ASP A 35 -3.78 -10.74 -16.87
N PRO A 36 -3.70 -11.98 -16.35
CA PRO A 36 -3.90 -12.24 -14.92
C PRO A 36 -2.76 -11.70 -14.06
N ASP A 37 -1.59 -11.42 -14.64
CA ASP A 37 -0.48 -10.84 -13.90
C ASP A 37 -0.74 -9.33 -13.68
N PRO A 38 -0.80 -8.89 -12.41
CA PRO A 38 -1.08 -7.50 -12.09
C PRO A 38 -0.01 -6.56 -12.65
N SER A 39 -0.42 -5.41 -13.19
CA SER A 39 0.51 -4.38 -13.67
C SER A 39 1.37 -3.88 -12.51
N LEU A 40 2.68 -4.13 -12.58
CA LEU A 40 3.64 -3.66 -11.57
C LEU A 40 3.85 -2.14 -11.60
N MET A 41 3.51 -1.49 -12.73
CA MET A 41 3.77 -0.07 -12.95
C MET A 41 2.74 0.83 -12.26
N PHE A 42 1.51 0.33 -12.06
CA PHE A 42 0.47 1.09 -11.39
C PHE A 42 0.13 0.47 -10.04
N ALA A 43 0.37 1.20 -8.95
CA ALA A 43 0.26 0.67 -7.59
C ALA A 43 -1.12 0.08 -7.25
N ALA A 44 -2.21 0.64 -7.80
CA ALA A 44 -3.56 0.11 -7.58
C ALA A 44 -3.85 -1.17 -8.39
N ASP A 45 -3.12 -1.39 -9.48
CA ASP A 45 -3.23 -2.60 -10.32
C ASP A 45 -2.17 -3.64 -9.98
N ALA A 46 -1.23 -3.34 -9.08
CA ALA A 46 -0.12 -4.22 -8.67
C ALA A 46 -0.59 -5.45 -7.86
N GLY A 47 -1.90 -5.72 -7.82
CA GLY A 47 -2.49 -6.86 -7.11
C GLY A 47 -2.25 -6.83 -5.61
N ARG A 48 -1.84 -5.69 -5.04
CA ARG A 48 -1.59 -5.54 -3.61
C ARG A 48 -2.93 -5.41 -2.88
N HIS A 49 -3.42 -6.54 -2.41
CA HIS A 49 -4.64 -6.64 -1.58
C HIS A 49 -4.31 -6.82 -0.09
N LEU A 50 -3.02 -6.83 0.27
CA LEU A 50 -2.55 -6.95 1.64
C LEU A 50 -1.50 -5.87 1.92
N PHE A 51 -1.74 -5.13 3.00
CA PHE A 51 -0.81 -4.15 3.54
C PHE A 51 -0.60 -4.44 5.03
N LYS A 52 0.62 -4.21 5.52
CA LYS A 52 0.95 -4.33 6.94
C LYS A 52 1.11 -2.94 7.52
N GLU A 53 0.21 -2.56 8.41
CA GLU A 53 0.32 -1.32 9.17
C GLU A 53 1.33 -1.49 10.32
N GLU A 54 2.24 -0.54 10.48
CA GLU A 54 3.24 -0.52 11.55
C GLU A 54 3.33 0.87 12.17
N VAL A 55 3.20 0.95 13.49
CA VAL A 55 3.39 2.17 14.28
C VAL A 55 4.11 1.82 15.58
N TYR A 56 4.93 2.74 16.09
CA TYR A 56 5.81 2.50 17.22
C TYR A 56 5.42 3.36 18.41
N GLU A 57 5.04 2.70 19.51
CA GLU A 57 4.83 3.38 20.78
C GLU A 57 6.19 3.67 21.44
N GLN A 58 6.45 4.94 21.73
CA GLN A 58 7.67 5.43 22.36
C GLN A 58 7.43 5.69 23.84
N GLN A 59 8.41 5.32 24.66
CA GLN A 59 8.53 5.75 26.06
C GLN A 59 9.90 6.39 26.27
N GLY A 60 9.97 7.40 27.13
CA GLY A 60 11.21 8.10 27.46
C GLY A 60 11.54 7.94 28.95
N ARG A 61 12.81 8.05 29.31
CA ARG A 61 13.23 8.19 30.71
C ARG A 61 14.56 8.93 30.81
N LEU A 62 14.78 9.57 31.95
CA LEU A 62 16.13 9.95 32.36
C LEU A 62 16.88 8.72 32.87
N PRO A 63 18.23 8.68 32.78
CA PRO A 63 19.03 7.61 33.39
C PRO A 63 18.66 7.41 34.87
N GLY A 64 18.30 6.19 35.25
CA GLY A 64 17.90 5.84 36.61
C GLY A 64 16.46 6.17 37.01
N SER A 65 15.66 6.77 36.12
CA SER A 65 14.23 7.08 36.37
C SER A 65 13.28 6.03 35.78
N THR A 66 12.00 6.15 36.12
CA THR A 66 10.90 5.37 35.55
C THR A 66 10.58 5.83 34.12
N TRP A 67 10.12 4.91 33.29
CA TRP A 67 9.59 5.23 31.97
C TRP A 67 8.36 6.13 32.05
N VAL A 68 8.31 7.12 31.18
CA VAL A 68 7.18 8.05 31.03
C VAL A 68 6.77 8.11 29.56
N HIS A 69 5.48 8.31 29.31
CA HIS A 69 4.98 8.56 27.96
C HIS A 69 5.40 9.97 27.53
N PRO A 70 6.19 10.13 26.45
CA PRO A 70 6.58 11.42 25.93
C PRO A 70 5.38 12.12 25.26
N PRO A 71 5.48 13.43 24.97
CA PRO A 71 4.44 14.15 24.23
C PRO A 71 4.19 13.61 22.81
N LYS A 72 5.20 12.96 22.21
CA LYS A 72 5.12 12.24 20.93
C LYS A 72 5.16 10.73 21.20
N THR A 73 4.05 10.17 21.64
CA THR A 73 3.97 8.76 22.04
C THR A 73 4.04 7.80 20.86
N TRP A 74 3.71 8.23 19.63
CA TRP A 74 3.64 7.35 18.47
C TRP A 74 4.50 7.88 17.32
N THR A 75 5.26 6.99 16.69
CA THR A 75 6.11 7.31 15.54
C THR A 75 6.01 6.26 14.44
N ASP A 76 6.45 6.63 13.24
CA ASP A 76 6.71 5.68 12.14
C ASP A 76 8.09 5.02 12.29
N ALA A 77 8.49 4.21 11.30
CA ALA A 77 9.79 3.54 11.26
C ALA A 77 11.00 4.49 11.17
N HIS A 78 10.78 5.75 10.78
CA HIS A 78 11.81 6.78 10.68
C HIS A 78 11.89 7.69 11.92
N ASN A 79 11.05 7.44 12.94
CA ASN A 79 10.85 8.28 14.13
C ASN A 79 10.11 9.60 13.87
N ASP A 80 9.41 9.71 12.74
CA ASP A 80 8.52 10.84 12.51
C ASP A 80 7.20 10.65 13.27
N PRO A 81 6.55 11.74 13.76
CA PRO A 81 5.29 11.63 14.48
C PRO A 81 4.21 10.92 13.65
N ALA A 82 3.52 9.96 14.25
CA ALA A 82 2.46 9.19 13.62
C ALA A 82 1.17 9.22 14.44
N THR A 83 0.06 8.85 13.79
CA THR A 83 -1.23 8.63 14.44
C THR A 83 -1.14 7.45 15.41
N SER A 84 -1.88 7.48 16.52
CA SER A 84 -1.90 6.36 17.45
C SER A 84 -2.59 5.13 16.85
N ARG A 85 -2.19 3.92 17.27
CA ARG A 85 -2.79 2.67 16.73
C ARG A 85 -4.32 2.63 16.80
N ASP A 86 -4.90 3.28 17.82
CA ASP A 86 -6.33 3.25 18.11
C ASP A 86 -7.11 4.27 17.26
N GLU A 87 -6.41 5.23 16.65
CA GLU A 87 -6.97 6.29 15.80
C GLU A 87 -6.67 6.07 14.31
N ILE A 88 -5.85 5.08 13.95
CA ILE A 88 -5.59 4.73 12.55
C ILE A 88 -6.87 4.15 11.94
N GLY A 89 -7.46 4.92 11.04
CA GLY A 89 -8.59 4.50 10.21
C GLY A 89 -8.14 3.78 8.95
N LEU A 90 -8.97 2.85 8.48
CA LEU A 90 -8.76 2.19 7.19
C LEU A 90 -9.17 3.11 6.03
N PRO A 91 -8.45 3.07 4.91
CA PRO A 91 -8.94 3.65 3.67
C PRO A 91 -10.24 2.95 3.20
N ASP A 92 -11.03 3.66 2.39
CA ASP A 92 -12.27 3.10 1.84
C ASP A 92 -12.02 1.77 1.09
N GLY A 93 -12.83 0.76 1.42
CA GLY A 93 -12.75 -0.57 0.80
C GLY A 93 -11.70 -1.51 1.41
N TRP A 94 -10.97 -1.09 2.45
CA TRP A 94 -10.09 -1.97 3.21
C TRP A 94 -10.77 -2.52 4.46
N GLU A 95 -10.35 -3.71 4.89
CA GLU A 95 -10.76 -4.32 6.16
C GLU A 95 -9.53 -4.78 6.94
N TRP A 96 -9.58 -4.68 8.27
CA TRP A 96 -8.54 -5.23 9.13
C TRP A 96 -8.63 -6.75 9.09
N ARG A 97 -7.58 -7.40 8.60
CA ARG A 97 -7.49 -8.87 8.61
C ARG A 97 -7.13 -9.41 9.99
N ASP A 98 -6.24 -8.71 10.70
CA ASP A 98 -5.64 -9.14 11.96
C ASP A 98 -5.79 -8.04 13.03
N LEU A 99 -5.71 -8.40 14.31
CA LEU A 99 -5.62 -7.44 15.41
C LEU A 99 -4.18 -6.90 15.54
N TRP A 100 -4.03 -5.74 16.20
CA TRP A 100 -2.72 -5.20 16.53
C TRP A 100 -1.94 -6.15 17.45
N GLU A 101 -0.71 -6.47 17.04
CA GLU A 101 0.23 -7.28 17.84
C GLU A 101 1.48 -6.48 18.15
N ALA A 102 1.84 -6.41 19.44
CA ALA A 102 3.11 -5.84 19.86
C ALA A 102 4.25 -6.81 19.52
N ARG A 103 5.15 -6.39 18.63
CA ARG A 103 6.32 -7.18 18.29
C ARG A 103 7.41 -7.01 19.34
N TYR A 104 7.52 -7.99 20.24
CA TYR A 104 8.68 -8.10 21.12
C TYR A 104 9.84 -8.78 20.38
N PRO A 105 11.10 -8.33 20.55
CA PRO A 105 12.24 -9.08 20.08
C PRO A 105 12.20 -10.49 20.67
N THR A 106 12.30 -11.51 19.82
CA THR A 106 12.42 -12.92 20.24
C THR A 106 13.61 -13.07 21.18
N GLY A 107 13.38 -13.25 22.48
CA GLY A 107 14.44 -13.49 23.46
C GLY A 107 14.25 -12.92 24.87
N GLN A 108 13.19 -12.16 25.15
CA GLN A 108 12.85 -11.77 26.53
C GLN A 108 11.49 -12.31 26.93
N ARG A 109 11.51 -13.47 27.58
CA ARG A 109 10.43 -13.97 28.42
C ARG A 109 11.05 -14.42 29.75
#